data_AF-A0A7K1EL16-F1
#
_entry.id   AF-A0A7K1EL16-F1
#
_cell.length_a   1.000
_cell.length_b   1.000
_cell.length_c   1.000
_cell.angle_alpha   90.00
_cell.angle_beta   90.00
_cell.angle_gamma   90.00
#
_symmetry.space_group_name_H-M   'P 1'
#
loop_
_entity.id
_entity.type
_entity.pdbx_description
1 polymer ?
#
loop_
_entity_poly.entity_id
_entity_poly.type
_entity_poly.pdbx_seq_one_letter_code
_entity_poly.pdbx_strand_id
1 'polypeptide(L)' 'VRGMVGFLVDVGLKKRPPSDAMAVLLAKDRAHGSRVAPAHGLVLWDVGYEGTRLHP' A
#
# COMPACT_ATOMS: atom_id res chain seq x y z
N VAL A 1 -2.66 -1.87 -1.95
CA VAL A 1 -1.45 -1.08 -2.30
C VAL A 1 -1.61 0.42 -2.07
N ARG A 2 -2.46 1.15 -2.82
CA ARG A 2 -2.56 2.63 -2.75
C ARG A 2 -2.86 3.22 -1.36
N GLY A 3 -3.54 2.48 -0.48
CA GLY A 3 -3.73 2.89 0.92
C GLY A 3 -2.42 2.85 1.73
N MET A 4 -1.61 1.79 1.58
CA MET A 4 -0.29 1.68 2.21
C MET A 4 0.66 2.76 1.68
N VAL A 5 0.66 3.01 0.37
CA VAL A 5 1.48 4.06 -0.24
C VAL A 5 1.10 5.44 0.32
N GLY A 6 -0.19 5.74 0.45
CA GLY A 6 -0.64 6.99 1.06
C GLY A 6 -0.14 7.18 2.50
N PHE A 7 -0.12 6.12 3.30
CA PHE A 7 0.45 6.15 4.65
C PHE A 7 1.96 6.40 4.63
N LEU A 8 2.70 5.70 3.77
CA LEU A 8 4.15 5.89 3.64
C LEU A 8 4.53 7.29 3.15
N VAL A 9 3.71 7.89 2.27
CA VAL A 9 3.88 9.29 1.85
C VAL A 9 3.71 10.25 3.02
N ASP A 10 2.69 10.07 3.86
CA ASP A 10 2.52 10.90 5.06
C ASP A 10 3.68 10.74 6.06
N VAL A 11 4.21 9.52 6.21
CA VAL A 11 5.43 9.26 7.00
C VAL A 11 6.64 9.98 6.42
N GLY A 12 6.88 9.86 5.10
CA GLY A 12 7.99 10.52 4.42
C GLY A 12 7.93 12.05 4.50
N LEU A 13 6.71 12.61 4.51
CA LEU A 13 6.45 14.03 4.71
C LEU A 13 6.44 14.46 6.19
N LYS A 14 6.77 13.55 7.12
CA LYS A 14 6.76 13.77 8.59
C LYS A 14 5.41 14.19 9.17
N LYS A 15 4.31 13.86 8.51
CA LYS A 15 2.94 14.09 9.01
C LYS A 15 2.48 13.05 10.01
N ARG A 16 3.11 11.86 9.97
CA ARG A 16 2.87 10.75 10.89
C ARG A 16 4.20 10.07 11.23
N PRO A 17 4.40 9.57 12.46
CA PRO A 17 5.56 8.78 12.78
C PRO A 17 5.46 7.37 12.16
N PRO A 18 6.57 6.73 11.78
CA PRO A 18 6.54 5.34 11.30
C PRO A 18 5.91 4.35 12.28
N SER A 19 6.01 4.63 13.60
CA SER A 19 5.44 3.80 14.67
C SER A 19 3.91 3.68 14.62
N ASP A 20 3.22 4.60 13.95
CA ASP A 20 1.76 4.55 13.78
C ASP A 20 1.29 3.33 12.99
N ALA A 21 2.18 2.68 12.22
CA ALA A 21 1.80 1.55 11.38
C ALA A 21 1.10 0.44 12.18
N MET A 22 1.60 0.15 13.39
CA MET A 22 0.99 -0.86 14.26
C MET A 22 -0.42 -0.45 14.71
N ALA A 23 -0.60 0.80 15.13
CA ALA A 23 -1.91 1.30 15.55
C ALA A 23 -2.94 1.25 14.42
N VAL A 24 -2.55 1.63 13.20
CA VAL A 24 -3.42 1.58 12.01
C VAL A 24 -3.83 0.15 11.66
N LEU A 25 -2.91 -0.82 11.75
CA LEU A 25 -3.20 -2.23 11.48
C LEU A 25 -4.12 -2.85 12.55
N LEU A 26 -3.88 -2.54 13.82
CA LEU A 26 -4.68 -3.06 14.94
C LEU A 26 -6.09 -2.48 14.96
N ALA A 27 -6.27 -1.23 14.53
CA ALA A 27 -7.58 -0.60 14.44
C ALA A 27 -8.55 -1.31 13.47
N LYS A 28 -8.01 -2.00 12.44
CA LYS A 28 -8.79 -2.69 11.39
C LYS A 28 -9.87 -1.81 10.76
N ASP A 29 -9.65 -0.49 10.77
CA ASP A 29 -10.62 0.51 10.35
C ASP A 29 -9.97 1.47 9.35
N ARG A 30 -10.65 1.66 8.21
CA ARG A 30 -10.19 2.51 7.13
C ARG A 30 -10.03 3.96 7.58
N ALA A 31 -10.83 4.46 8.53
CA ALA A 31 -10.73 5.85 8.97
C ALA A 31 -9.37 6.17 9.64
N HIS A 32 -8.67 5.16 10.18
CA HIS A 32 -7.35 5.33 10.79
C HIS A 32 -6.20 5.41 9.77
N GLY A 33 -6.45 5.02 8.52
CA GLY A 33 -5.47 5.08 7.44
C GLY A 33 -5.40 6.45 6.75
N SER A 34 -4.26 6.74 6.14
CA SER A 34 -4.03 7.98 5.37
C SER A 34 -4.88 8.08 4.09
N ARG A 35 -4.83 9.24 3.42
CA ARG A 35 -5.47 9.45 2.11
C ARG A 35 -4.97 8.41 1.10
N VAL A 36 -5.87 7.84 0.29
CA VAL A 36 -5.48 6.90 -0.78
C VAL A 36 -4.61 7.63 -1.80
N ALA A 37 -3.45 7.06 -2.12
CA ALA A 37 -2.60 7.59 -3.19
C ALA A 37 -3.35 7.63 -4.55
N PRO A 38 -3.03 8.55 -5.48
CA PRO A 38 -3.64 8.57 -6.82
C PRO A 38 -3.50 7.25 -7.59
N ALA A 39 -4.46 6.95 -8.48
CA ALA A 39 -4.48 5.67 -9.21
C ALA A 39 -3.40 5.59 -10.31
N HIS A 40 -3.16 6.69 -11.00
CA HIS A 40 -2.24 6.76 -12.15
C HIS A 40 -0.76 6.51 -11.81
N GLY A 41 -0.40 6.47 -10.51
CA GLY A 41 0.95 6.13 -10.06
C GLY A 41 1.15 4.64 -9.75
N LEU A 42 0.13 3.80 -9.89
CA LEU A 42 0.21 2.36 -9.65
C LEU A 42 0.13 1.60 -10.98
N VAL A 43 1.08 0.71 -11.21
CA VAL A 43 1.12 -0.20 -12.37
C VAL A 43 1.19 -1.64 -11.86
N LEU A 44 0.38 -2.53 -12.44
CA LEU A 44 0.56 -3.98 -12.27
C LEU A 44 1.78 -4.39 -13.10
N TRP A 45 2.84 -4.81 -12.43
CA TRP A 45 4.11 -5.10 -13.09
C TRP A 45 4.15 -6.50 -13.70
N ASP A 46 3.79 -7.49 -12.90
CA ASP A 46 3.85 -8.89 -13.28
C ASP A 46 2.84 -9.70 -12.46
N VAL A 47 2.45 -10.86 -12.99
CA VAL A 47 1.61 -11.84 -12.29
C VAL A 47 2.31 -13.20 -12.37
N GLY A 48 2.81 -13.64 -11.22
CA GLY A 48 3.35 -14.98 -11.08
C GLY A 48 2.24 -16.03 -11.04
N TYR A 49 2.38 -17.05 -11.88
CA TYR A 49 1.58 -18.28 -11.81
C TYR A 49 2.50 -19.45 -11.47
N GLU A 50 2.01 -20.38 -10.67
CA GLU A 50 2.68 -21.66 -10.46
C GLU A 50 2.51 -22.57 -11.69
N GLY A 51 3.42 -23.53 -11.85
CA GLY A 51 3.42 -24.47 -12.98
C GLY A 51 4.33 -24.06 -14.13
N THR A 52 4.24 -24.78 -15.25
CA THR A 52 5.05 -24.54 -16.45
C THR A 52 4.23 -23.77 -17.47
N ARG A 53 4.78 -22.66 -17.99
CA ARG A 53 4.17 -21.90 -19.09
C ARG A 53 4.13 -22.78 -20.35
N LEU A 54 2.93 -23.18 -20.77
CA LEU A 54 2.71 -24.09 -21.91
C LEU A 54 2.74 -23.38 -23.27
N HIS A 55 2.63 -22.05 -23.29
CA HIS A 55 2.66 -21.25 -24.51
C HIS A 55 3.71 -20.13 -24.40
N PRO A 56 4.54 -19.91 -25.43
CA PRO A 56 5.51 -18.81 -25.45
C PRO A 56 4.85 -17.45 -25.27
#